data_AF-A0A7V5XBP6-F1
#
_entry.id   AF-A0A7V5XBP6-F1
#
_cell.length_a   1.000
_cell.length_b   1.000
_cell.length_c   1.000
_cell.angle_alpha   90.00
_cell.angle_beta   90.00
_cell.angle_gamma   90.00
#
_symmetry.space_group_name_H-M   'P 1'
#
loop_
_entity.id
_entity.type
_entity.pdbx_description
1 polymer ?
#
loop_
_entity_poly.entity_id
_entity_poly.type
_entity_poly.pdbx_seq_one_letter_code
_entity_poly.pdbx_strand_id
1 'polypeptide(L)'
;MERIEQMNLWFVAGIAALLLAGNAAHAQDEWQDHAEIRAAAAAKVRARWGVDGGRVDAVAGKLDSRVRLARCDGPLAVSVPYETRRTSRVTTEVSCQGTRPWKIYVPVSLAVYRPV
;
A
#
# COMPACT_ATOMS: atom_id res chain seq x y z
N MET A 1 -38.60 -34.46 -29.94
CA MET A 1 -38.26 -34.51 -28.51
C MET A 1 -36.79 -34.14 -28.24
N GLU A 2 -36.11 -33.37 -29.11
CA GLU A 2 -34.68 -33.03 -28.96
C GLU A 2 -34.39 -31.53 -28.75
N ARG A 3 -35.40 -30.66 -28.83
CA ARG A 3 -35.21 -29.18 -28.80
C ARG A 3 -35.20 -28.58 -27.39
N ILE A 4 -35.59 -29.35 -26.36
CA ILE A 4 -35.74 -28.86 -24.97
C ILE A 4 -34.42 -28.98 -24.18
N GLU A 5 -33.55 -29.96 -24.51
CA GLU A 5 -32.29 -30.18 -23.76
C GLU A 5 -31.19 -29.16 -24.10
N GLN A 6 -31.18 -28.60 -25.32
CA GLN A 6 -30.19 -27.58 -25.70
C GLN A 6 -30.42 -26.24 -24.99
N MET A 7 -31.66 -25.89 -24.65
CA MET A 7 -31.95 -24.61 -23.98
C MET A 7 -31.50 -24.62 -22.51
N ASN A 8 -31.45 -25.80 -21.87
CA ASN A 8 -31.04 -25.94 -20.47
C ASN A 8 -29.52 -25.87 -20.28
N LEU A 9 -28.74 -26.15 -21.33
CA LEU A 9 -27.27 -26.08 -21.29
C LEU A 9 -26.73 -24.64 -21.29
N TRP A 10 -27.45 -23.70 -21.90
CA TRP A 10 -27.05 -22.27 -21.92
C TRP A 10 -27.37 -21.56 -20.60
N PHE A 11 -28.47 -21.94 -19.94
CA PHE A 11 -28.85 -21.37 -18.64
C PHE A 11 -27.89 -21.79 -17.52
N VAL A 12 -27.43 -23.04 -17.50
CA VAL A 12 -26.47 -23.53 -16.49
C VAL A 12 -25.08 -22.90 -16.67
N ALA A 13 -24.63 -22.71 -17.91
CA ALA A 13 -23.34 -22.06 -18.18
C ALA A 13 -23.32 -20.57 -17.75
N GLY A 14 -24.44 -19.85 -17.90
CA GLY A 14 -24.56 -18.46 -17.45
C GLY A 14 -24.55 -18.28 -15.93
N ILE A 15 -25.17 -19.22 -15.19
CA ILE A 15 -25.22 -19.18 -13.72
C ILE A 15 -23.87 -19.56 -13.10
N ALA A 16 -23.11 -20.49 -13.70
CA ALA A 16 -21.78 -20.88 -13.23
C ALA A 16 -20.73 -19.76 -13.35
N ALA A 17 -20.86 -18.88 -14.35
CA ALA A 17 -19.95 -17.73 -14.52
C ALA A 17 -20.20 -16.61 -13.50
N LEU A 18 -21.40 -16.50 -12.93
CA LEU A 18 -21.77 -15.41 -12.02
C LEU A 18 -21.30 -15.65 -10.56
N LEU A 19 -20.99 -16.89 -10.20
CA LEU A 19 -20.57 -17.27 -8.83
C LEU A 19 -19.05 -17.16 -8.60
N LEU A 20 -18.25 -16.88 -9.64
CA LEU A 20 -16.80 -16.67 -9.54
C LEU A 20 -16.40 -15.21 -9.28
N ALA A 21 -17.35 -14.28 -9.25
CA ALA A 21 -17.12 -12.91 -8.78
C ALA A 21 -17.08 -12.89 -7.25
N GLY A 22 -15.98 -13.40 -6.69
CA GLY A 22 -15.69 -13.37 -5.27
C GLY A 22 -15.78 -11.94 -4.74
N ASN A 23 -16.85 -11.63 -4.03
CA ASN A 23 -16.87 -10.50 -3.12
C ASN A 23 -15.88 -10.82 -2.01
N ALA A 24 -14.65 -10.35 -2.16
CA ALA A 24 -13.76 -10.18 -1.02
C ALA A 24 -14.43 -9.15 -0.11
N ALA A 25 -15.27 -9.62 0.81
CA ALA A 25 -15.66 -8.84 1.97
C ALA A 25 -14.38 -8.64 2.80
N HIS A 26 -13.64 -7.57 2.47
CA HIS A 26 -12.59 -7.10 3.35
C HIS A 26 -13.28 -6.73 4.66
N ALA A 27 -13.15 -7.57 5.69
CA ALA A 27 -13.35 -7.11 7.05
C ALA A 27 -12.45 -5.88 7.21
N GLN A 28 -13.05 -4.70 7.25
CA GLN A 28 -12.29 -3.47 7.38
C GLN A 28 -11.76 -3.46 8.80
N ASP A 29 -10.50 -3.85 8.97
CA ASP A 29 -9.76 -3.56 10.19
C ASP A 29 -9.96 -2.08 10.48
N GLU A 30 -10.45 -1.77 11.69
CA GLU A 30 -10.73 -0.40 12.11
C GLU A 30 -9.46 0.45 12.05
N TRP A 31 -8.32 -0.20 12.26
CA TRP A 31 -7.00 0.39 12.35
C TRP A 31 -6.17 0.14 11.08
N GLN A 32 -5.39 1.15 10.71
CA GLN A 32 -4.43 1.07 9.63
C GLN A 32 -3.24 0.19 10.05
N ASP A 33 -2.89 -0.78 9.21
CA ASP A 33 -1.73 -1.64 9.44
C ASP A 33 -0.44 -0.78 9.44
N HIS A 34 0.33 -0.89 10.52
CA HIS A 34 1.61 -0.22 10.67
C HIS A 34 2.62 -0.66 9.60
N ALA A 35 2.56 -1.92 9.15
CA ALA A 35 3.40 -2.42 8.06
C ALA A 35 3.10 -1.70 6.75
N GLU A 36 1.83 -1.42 6.43
CA GLU A 36 1.44 -0.64 5.26
C GLU A 36 1.98 0.80 5.33
N ILE A 37 1.85 1.47 6.49
CA ILE A 37 2.37 2.83 6.71
C ILE A 37 3.89 2.86 6.50
N ARG A 38 4.60 1.89 7.08
CA ARG A 38 6.06 1.75 6.98
C ARG A 38 6.50 1.44 5.55
N ALA A 39 5.76 0.59 4.84
CA ALA A 39 6.04 0.25 3.45
C ALA A 39 5.87 1.47 2.54
N ALA A 40 4.78 2.25 2.74
CA ALA A 40 4.53 3.47 1.97
C ALA A 40 5.64 4.53 2.19
N ALA A 41 6.08 4.72 3.44
CA ALA A 41 7.20 5.59 3.77
C ALA A 41 8.50 5.14 3.09
N ALA A 42 8.87 3.86 3.23
CA ALA A 42 10.09 3.31 2.63
C ALA A 42 10.07 3.38 1.09
N ALA A 43 8.91 3.11 0.47
CA ALA A 43 8.74 3.22 -0.97
C ALA A 43 8.95 4.64 -1.48
N LYS A 44 8.42 5.66 -0.78
CA LYS A 44 8.65 7.07 -1.14
C LYS A 44 10.12 7.45 -1.11
N VAL A 45 10.84 7.03 -0.06
CA VAL A 45 12.28 7.30 0.05
C VAL A 45 13.06 6.57 -1.04
N ARG A 46 12.77 5.28 -1.28
CA ARG A 46 13.44 4.54 -2.36
C ARG A 46 13.22 5.20 -3.73
N ALA A 47 12.00 5.64 -4.02
CA ALA A 47 11.67 6.30 -5.28
C ALA A 47 12.39 7.65 -5.44
N ARG A 48 12.55 8.43 -4.37
CA ARG A 48 13.20 9.75 -4.44
C ARG A 48 14.72 9.69 -4.55
N TRP A 49 15.36 8.71 -3.92
CA TRP A 49 16.82 8.56 -3.94
C TRP A 49 17.30 7.40 -4.82
N GLY A 50 16.43 6.86 -5.68
CA GLY A 50 16.79 5.92 -6.74
C GLY A 50 17.98 6.44 -7.54
N VAL A 51 18.96 5.57 -7.79
CA VAL A 51 20.16 5.90 -8.57
C VAL A 51 20.33 4.90 -9.70
N ASP A 52 20.67 5.39 -10.88
CA ASP A 52 20.97 4.54 -12.03
C ASP A 52 22.28 3.77 -11.77
N GLY A 53 22.27 2.47 -12.07
CA GLY A 53 23.44 1.61 -11.88
C GLY A 53 23.86 1.41 -10.42
N GLY A 54 23.05 1.84 -9.44
CA GLY A 54 23.31 1.66 -8.02
C GLY A 54 22.17 0.95 -7.29
N ARG A 55 22.35 0.73 -5.99
CA ARG A 55 21.34 0.09 -5.12
C ARG A 55 20.93 1.04 -4.00
N VAL A 56 19.63 1.06 -3.71
CA VAL A 56 19.05 1.88 -2.63
C VAL A 56 18.32 0.99 -1.63
N ASP A 57 18.86 0.94 -0.41
CA ASP A 57 18.22 0.29 0.72
C ASP A 57 17.50 1.34 1.56
N ALA A 58 16.17 1.24 1.64
CA ALA A 58 15.32 2.13 2.41
C ALA A 58 14.51 1.32 3.43
N VAL A 59 14.71 1.60 4.72
CA VAL A 59 14.11 0.85 5.84
C VAL A 59 13.39 1.81 6.78
N ALA A 60 12.06 1.73 6.82
CA ALA A 60 11.26 2.50 7.76
C ALA A 60 11.41 2.00 9.19
N GLY A 61 11.53 2.91 10.15
CA GLY A 61 11.51 2.61 11.57
C GLY A 61 10.22 1.92 11.99
N LYS A 62 10.26 1.18 13.12
CA LYS A 62 9.03 0.60 13.69
C LYS A 62 8.16 1.72 14.24
N LEU A 63 6.84 1.58 14.07
CA LEU A 63 5.87 2.43 14.76
C LEU A 63 5.65 1.89 16.16
N ASP A 64 5.34 2.78 17.11
CA ASP A 64 4.94 2.37 18.46
C ASP A 64 3.67 1.53 18.35
N SER A 65 3.66 0.35 18.97
CA SER A 65 2.57 -0.63 18.86
C SER A 65 1.22 -0.12 19.39
N ARG A 66 1.21 1.01 20.12
CA ARG A 66 0.01 1.66 20.63
C ARG A 66 -0.56 2.70 19.67
N VAL A 67 0.12 3.01 18.57
CA VAL A 67 -0.43 3.89 17.54
C VAL A 67 -1.68 3.23 16.96
N ARG A 68 -2.79 3.96 17.01
CA ARG A 68 -4.10 3.55 16.49
C ARG A 68 -4.55 4.63 15.53
N LEU A 69 -4.33 4.39 14.23
CA LEU A 69 -4.72 5.31 13.15
C LEU A 69 -5.88 4.66 12.42
N ALA A 70 -6.95 5.42 12.18
CA ALA A 70 -8.08 4.96 11.40
C ALA A 70 -7.65 4.35 10.06
N ARG A 71 -8.18 3.19 9.67
CA ARG A 71 -8.01 2.66 8.31
C ARG A 71 -8.38 3.72 7.27
N CYS A 72 -7.47 3.96 6.33
CA CYS A 72 -7.71 4.92 5.26
C CYS A 72 -8.66 4.32 4.22
N ASP A 73 -9.66 5.11 3.82
CA ASP A 73 -10.64 4.86 2.77
C ASP A 73 -10.12 5.20 1.37
N GLY A 74 -8.89 5.70 1.28
CA GLY A 74 -8.17 5.99 0.04
C GLY A 74 -6.68 5.67 0.11
N PRO A 75 -5.91 5.99 -0.94
CA PRO A 75 -4.47 5.80 -0.93
C PRO A 75 -3.79 6.70 0.11
N LEU A 76 -2.76 6.17 0.77
CA LEU A 76 -1.93 6.97 1.69
C LEU A 76 -1.14 8.03 0.91
N ALA A 77 -1.24 9.28 1.34
CA ALA A 77 -0.41 10.37 0.85
C ALA A 77 0.92 10.37 1.60
N VAL A 78 2.04 10.32 0.86
CA VAL A 78 3.38 10.33 1.44
C VAL A 78 4.19 11.49 0.87
N SER A 79 4.81 12.28 1.75
CA SER A 79 5.68 13.40 1.39
C SER A 79 6.99 13.36 2.18
N VAL A 80 8.00 14.09 1.69
CA VAL A 80 9.23 14.36 2.43
C VAL A 80 9.24 15.86 2.68
N PRO A 81 8.88 16.32 3.88
CA PRO A 81 8.69 17.76 4.16
C PRO A 81 9.99 18.56 4.12
N TYR A 82 11.15 17.91 4.29
CA TYR A 82 12.45 18.58 4.37
C TYR A 82 13.43 18.06 3.32
N GLU A 83 14.03 18.98 2.56
CA GLU A 83 15.07 18.65 1.60
C GLU A 83 16.31 18.14 2.34
N THR A 84 16.66 16.88 2.11
CA THR A 84 17.72 16.19 2.84
C THR A 84 18.78 15.73 1.85
N ARG A 85 19.79 16.58 1.60
CA ARG A 85 20.78 16.36 0.53
C ARG A 85 21.85 15.32 0.86
N ARG A 86 22.14 15.05 2.14
CA ARG A 86 23.22 14.13 2.57
C ARG A 86 22.95 13.50 3.94
N THR A 87 21.85 12.77 4.10
CA THR A 87 21.57 12.07 5.36
C THR A 87 21.22 10.61 5.11
N SER A 88 21.70 9.75 6.00
CA SER A 88 21.32 8.34 6.09
C SER A 88 19.95 8.15 6.75
N ARG A 89 19.30 9.23 7.21
CA ARG A 89 17.98 9.19 7.83
C ARG A 89 17.09 10.30 7.28
N VAL A 90 15.96 9.90 6.69
CA VAL A 90 14.95 10.77 6.09
C VAL A 90 13.66 10.65 6.91
N THR A 91 13.01 11.77 7.23
CA THR A 91 11.69 11.74 7.86
C THR A 91 10.63 11.95 6.77
N THR A 92 9.74 10.99 6.59
CA THR A 92 8.58 11.11 5.69
C THR A 92 7.34 11.47 6.50
N GLU A 93 6.47 12.28 5.92
CA GLU A 93 5.10 12.42 6.39
C GLU A 93 4.23 11.41 5.65
N VAL A 94 3.45 10.61 6.38
CA VAL A 94 2.41 9.73 5.85
C VAL A 94 1.07 10.23 6.36
N SER A 95 0.09 10.39 5.49
CA SER A 95 -1.23 10.88 5.86
C SER A 95 -2.35 10.17 5.10
N CYS A 96 -3.52 10.13 5.73
CA CYS A 96 -4.79 9.80 5.10
C CYS A 96 -5.60 11.09 4.94
N GLN A 97 -6.15 11.32 3.75
CA GLN A 97 -6.95 12.51 3.42
C GLN A 97 -8.45 12.21 3.22
N GLY A 98 -8.88 10.98 3.51
CA GLY A 98 -10.28 10.60 3.37
C GLY A 98 -11.11 10.92 4.62
N THR A 99 -12.14 10.11 4.87
CA THR A 99 -13.21 10.42 5.83
C THR A 99 -12.72 10.55 7.27
N ARG A 100 -11.67 9.81 7.64
CA ARG A 100 -11.03 9.87 8.97
C ARG A 100 -9.57 10.32 8.81
N PRO A 101 -9.30 11.63 8.65
CA PRO A 101 -7.98 12.12 8.30
C PRO A 101 -7.01 11.97 9.47
N TRP A 102 -5.76 11.70 9.15
CA TRP A 102 -4.66 11.64 10.10
C TRP A 102 -3.33 11.86 9.40
N LYS A 103 -2.29 12.19 10.18
CA LYS A 103 -0.90 12.27 9.70
C LYS A 103 0.05 11.73 10.74
N ILE A 104 1.16 11.16 10.29
CA ILE A 104 2.25 10.65 11.13
C ILE A 104 3.59 10.85 10.44
N TYR A 105 4.62 11.15 11.22
CA TYR A 105 6.00 11.20 10.73
C TYR A 105 6.70 9.87 10.95
N VAL A 106 7.24 9.30 9.88
CA VAL A 106 7.92 8.00 9.89
C VAL A 106 9.38 8.21 9.51
N PRO A 107 10.35 7.90 10.39
CA PRO A 107 11.76 7.95 10.03
C PRO A 107 12.11 6.74 9.14
N VAL A 108 12.92 6.98 8.13
CA VAL A 108 13.42 5.97 7.17
C VAL A 108 14.94 6.07 7.11
N SER A 109 15.61 4.95 7.37
CA SER A 109 17.05 4.81 7.15
C SER A 109 17.32 4.54 5.67
N LEU A 110 18.31 5.23 5.12
CA LEU A 110 18.71 5.23 3.71
C LEU A 110 20.18 4.86 3.57
N ALA A 111 20.47 3.84 2.74
CA ALA A 111 21.80 3.52 2.26
C ALA A 111 21.81 3.46 0.74
N VAL A 112 22.78 4.13 0.12
CA VAL A 112 22.94 4.20 -1.35
C VAL A 112 24.31 3.67 -1.73
N TYR A 113 24.34 2.64 -2.58
CA TYR A 113 25.55 1.98 -3.07
C TYR A 113 25.75 2.31 -4.55
N ARG A 114 26.98 2.66 -4.93
CA ARG A 114 27.36 2.99 -6.31
C ARG A 114 28.65 2.23 -6.68
N PRO A 115 28.82 1.84 -7.95
CA PRO A 115 30.10 1.35 -8.46
C PRO A 115 31.14 2.47 -8.38
N VAL A 116 32.39 2.07 -8.10
CA VAL A 116 33.57 2.94 -8.04
C VAL A 116 34.37 2.88 -9.32
#